data_AF-A0A2A2J3S4-F1
#
_entry.id   AF-A0A2A2J3S4-F1
#
_cell.length_a   1.000
_cell.length_b   1.000
_cell.length_c   1.000
_cell.angle_alpha   90.00
_cell.angle_beta   90.00
_cell.angle_gamma   90.00
#
_symmetry.space_group_name_H-M   'P 1'
#
loop_
_entity.id
_entity.type
_entity.pdbx_description
1 polymer ?
#
loop_
_entity_poly.entity_id
_entity_poly.type
_entity_poly.pdbx_seq_one_letter_code
_entity_poly.pdbx_strand_id
1 'polypeptide(L)'
;MTSPHWVKLIERQAERLQFEERLHYVLRNLKAKRRLLGIACCIIFIVYWFASSGRGPSVSSAQQCINDRVRSWKRDIEDGNAALGEDAVRFIGNGHFGVDMFGEIWLSSNGSRILSVQSGFYAQVDVSFEDSTVSPAEETISHFDNGIWRRIKCAIVDDDCTCVTTTSYVHRTRPDVFIEEMLVMNPTRNAITVNIDRKRPRDRWTSNKSGSEAEVFTRDFYTTSTGIICSTAPGRFTVLHKREEILRFTCIVQQKLLKSPTLNKSIIDQYSLIHGTSSNTLDNEHKEAWRKLNKPHFYLSPSKAPNVLRPSRINATRYVVLSNVKAPTFETDKNWETPQKMLRLAEIWLLTLEKKGCAKRLEQGAEGVSEALVLSLSGASMQDDHLEIAFDPSELHRPLAFGPIYVTKDAYANVKILIDEENRPYFEVNGSENLFVCDAGCLDPPIGVKHQPQNVAMKVTKPLTSLLYISPNKKHLEQLRTGSDSSGIPTLVWILIIVLIVAFHLFLAQLLWNEWKKGDMTPYNPYLRSRYSYQRSH
;
A
#
# COMPACT_ATOMS: atom_id res chain seq x y z
N MET A 1 111.93 11.25 -22.80
CA MET A 1 111.15 11.58 -24.02
C MET A 1 109.69 11.68 -23.64
N THR A 2 108.98 12.70 -24.13
CA THR A 2 107.56 12.97 -23.80
C THR A 2 106.64 12.27 -24.80
N SER A 3 105.73 11.41 -24.32
CA SER A 3 104.69 10.82 -25.17
C SER A 3 103.63 11.88 -25.52
N PRO A 4 103.20 12.04 -26.79
CA PRO A 4 102.32 13.13 -27.20
C PRO A 4 100.91 13.06 -26.60
N HIS A 5 100.38 14.24 -26.25
CA HIS A 5 99.03 14.46 -25.68
C HIS A 5 97.88 13.79 -26.44
N TRP A 6 98.03 13.60 -27.75
CA TRP A 6 97.01 13.09 -28.67
C TRP A 6 96.51 11.66 -28.36
N VAL A 7 97.36 10.77 -27.85
CA VAL A 7 96.97 9.36 -27.57
C VAL A 7 95.84 9.30 -26.55
N LYS A 8 95.97 10.06 -25.45
CA LYS A 8 94.94 10.17 -24.41
C LYS A 8 93.66 10.86 -24.87
N LEU A 9 93.68 11.56 -26.00
CA LEU A 9 92.49 12.16 -26.59
C LEU A 9 91.65 11.11 -27.35
N ILE A 10 92.32 10.21 -28.08
CA ILE A 10 91.69 9.16 -28.88
C ILE A 10 91.06 8.10 -27.97
N GLU A 11 91.76 7.64 -26.92
CA GLU A 11 91.18 6.73 -25.91
C GLU A 11 89.88 7.31 -25.33
N ARG A 12 89.90 8.59 -24.92
CA ARG A 12 88.75 9.32 -24.35
C ARG A 12 87.62 9.64 -25.33
N GLN A 13 87.80 9.37 -26.63
CA GLN A 13 86.72 9.35 -27.62
C GLN A 13 86.20 7.93 -27.85
N ALA A 14 87.08 6.92 -27.91
CA ALA A 14 86.70 5.52 -28.07
C ALA A 14 85.84 5.01 -26.90
N GLU A 15 86.22 5.29 -25.66
CA GLU A 15 85.41 4.98 -24.47
C GLU A 15 84.03 5.64 -24.52
N ARG A 16 83.96 6.87 -25.03
CA ARG A 16 82.74 7.68 -25.08
C ARG A 16 81.74 7.16 -26.12
N LEU A 17 82.24 6.73 -27.28
CA LEU A 17 81.44 6.06 -28.31
C LEU A 17 80.85 4.74 -27.80
N GLN A 18 81.67 3.90 -27.15
CA GLN A 18 81.18 2.64 -26.56
C GLN A 18 80.15 2.87 -25.42
N PHE A 19 80.26 3.98 -24.70
CA PHE A 19 79.27 4.35 -23.67
C PHE A 19 77.90 4.69 -24.27
N GLU A 20 77.85 5.48 -25.35
CA GLU A 20 76.57 5.87 -25.97
C GLU A 20 75.85 4.69 -26.65
N GLU A 21 76.56 3.78 -27.32
CA GLU A 21 75.95 2.56 -27.87
C GLU A 21 75.32 1.70 -26.77
N ARG A 22 76.04 1.50 -25.65
CA ARG A 22 75.53 0.76 -24.48
C ARG A 22 74.32 1.46 -23.86
N LEU A 23 74.35 2.79 -23.75
CA LEU A 23 73.24 3.59 -23.21
C LEU A 23 71.99 3.46 -24.10
N HIS A 24 72.14 3.56 -25.43
CA HIS A 24 71.04 3.35 -26.38
C HIS A 24 70.49 1.92 -26.34
N TYR A 25 71.35 0.90 -26.22
CA TYR A 25 70.92 -0.48 -26.05
C TYR A 25 70.07 -0.66 -24.78
N VAL A 26 70.56 -0.17 -23.63
CA VAL A 26 69.85 -0.24 -22.34
C VAL A 26 68.53 0.52 -22.38
N LEU A 27 68.50 1.75 -22.91
CA LEU A 27 67.27 2.55 -23.05
C LEU A 27 66.23 1.89 -23.97
N ARG A 28 66.66 1.27 -25.07
CA ARG A 28 65.78 0.52 -25.98
C ARG A 28 65.19 -0.72 -25.29
N ASN A 29 66.01 -1.44 -24.52
CA ASN A 29 65.59 -2.62 -23.76
C ASN A 29 64.61 -2.24 -22.62
N LEU A 30 64.84 -1.11 -21.93
CA LEU A 30 63.92 -0.56 -20.92
C LEU A 30 62.58 -0.13 -21.53
N LYS A 31 62.57 0.53 -22.69
CA LYS A 31 61.33 0.85 -23.43
C LYS A 31 60.58 -0.40 -23.88
N ALA A 32 61.29 -1.46 -24.32
CA ALA A 32 60.68 -2.74 -24.69
C ALA A 32 60.03 -3.43 -23.47
N LYS A 33 60.76 -3.55 -22.35
CA LYS A 33 60.24 -4.15 -21.10
C LYS A 33 59.03 -3.40 -20.53
N ARG A 34 59.03 -2.07 -20.57
CA ARG A 34 57.85 -1.26 -20.16
C ARG A 34 56.63 -1.47 -21.07
N ARG A 35 56.83 -1.62 -22.40
CA ARG A 35 55.74 -1.95 -23.34
C ARG A 35 55.19 -3.36 -23.10
N LEU A 36 56.05 -4.36 -22.89
CA LEU A 36 55.65 -5.73 -22.56
C LEU A 36 54.86 -5.80 -21.25
N LEU A 37 55.29 -5.07 -20.21
CA LEU A 37 54.55 -4.96 -18.95
C LEU A 37 53.17 -4.34 -19.16
N GLY A 38 53.07 -3.25 -19.93
CA GLY A 38 51.78 -2.63 -20.27
C GLY A 38 50.85 -3.59 -21.02
N ILE A 39 51.35 -4.32 -22.01
CA ILE A 39 50.59 -5.33 -22.76
C ILE A 39 50.13 -6.47 -21.82
N ALA A 40 51.00 -6.95 -20.91
CA ALA A 40 50.63 -7.96 -19.93
C ALA A 40 49.53 -7.46 -18.97
N CYS A 41 49.62 -6.22 -18.48
CA CYS A 41 48.57 -5.59 -17.67
C CYS A 41 47.25 -5.44 -18.44
N CYS A 42 47.28 -5.07 -19.73
CA CYS A 42 46.10 -5.03 -20.58
C CYS A 42 45.47 -6.42 -20.78
N ILE A 43 46.28 -7.45 -21.02
CA ILE A 43 45.79 -8.84 -21.14
C ILE A 43 45.17 -9.32 -19.82
N ILE A 44 45.82 -9.06 -18.68
CA ILE A 44 45.28 -9.38 -17.35
C ILE A 44 43.97 -8.62 -17.10
N PHE A 45 43.88 -7.35 -17.46
CA PHE A 45 42.65 -6.57 -17.34
C PHE A 45 41.53 -7.11 -18.23
N ILE A 46 41.83 -7.50 -19.48
CA ILE A 46 40.86 -8.11 -20.41
C ILE A 46 40.38 -9.46 -19.88
N VAL A 47 41.28 -10.33 -19.41
CA VAL A 47 40.92 -11.63 -18.82
C VAL A 47 40.09 -11.44 -17.54
N TYR A 48 40.46 -10.50 -16.67
CA TYR A 48 39.69 -10.15 -15.47
C TYR A 48 38.30 -9.58 -15.82
N TRP A 49 38.21 -8.73 -16.84
CA TRP A 49 36.95 -8.17 -17.34
C TRP A 49 36.02 -9.29 -17.84
N PHE A 50 36.50 -10.16 -18.74
CA PHE A 50 35.70 -11.29 -19.25
C PHE A 50 35.34 -12.31 -18.15
N ALA A 51 36.21 -12.54 -17.17
CA ALA A 51 35.93 -13.41 -16.03
C ALA A 51 34.92 -12.80 -15.04
N SER A 52 34.85 -11.47 -14.91
CA SER A 52 33.93 -10.79 -14.00
C SER A 52 32.59 -10.42 -14.64
N SER A 53 32.55 -10.11 -15.93
CA SER A 53 31.30 -9.77 -16.65
C SER A 53 30.39 -10.97 -16.95
N GLY A 54 30.84 -12.20 -16.67
CA GLY A 54 30.13 -13.45 -16.98
C GLY A 54 29.22 -14.02 -15.89
N ARG A 55 29.13 -13.42 -14.69
CA ARG A 55 28.30 -13.93 -13.58
C ARG A 55 27.30 -12.91 -13.06
N GLY A 56 26.13 -12.87 -13.72
CA GLY A 56 24.90 -12.46 -13.04
C GLY A 56 24.53 -13.46 -11.92
N PRO A 57 23.57 -13.12 -11.03
CA PRO A 57 23.15 -14.01 -9.96
C PRO A 57 22.57 -15.32 -10.54
N SER A 58 23.04 -16.46 -10.04
CA SER A 58 22.61 -17.79 -10.50
C SER A 58 21.22 -18.13 -9.96
N VAL A 59 20.18 -17.78 -10.72
CA VAL A 59 18.78 -18.12 -10.43
C VAL A 59 18.60 -19.64 -10.52
N SER A 60 18.14 -20.28 -9.44
CA SER A 60 17.93 -21.73 -9.38
C SER A 60 16.85 -22.20 -10.37
N SER A 61 16.93 -23.44 -10.84
CA SER A 61 15.96 -24.00 -11.80
C SER A 61 14.52 -23.94 -11.28
N ALA A 62 14.31 -24.20 -9.98
CA ALA A 62 13.00 -24.07 -9.34
C ALA A 62 12.46 -22.61 -9.36
N GLN A 63 13.33 -21.61 -9.20
CA GLN A 63 12.94 -20.20 -9.35
C GLN A 63 12.68 -19.83 -10.83
N GLN A 64 13.33 -20.48 -11.79
CA GLN A 64 13.02 -20.32 -13.22
C GLN A 64 11.61 -20.84 -13.54
N CYS A 65 11.21 -22.00 -12.98
CA CYS A 65 9.84 -22.51 -13.07
C CYS A 65 8.80 -21.51 -12.52
N ILE A 66 9.09 -20.86 -11.38
CA ILE A 66 8.25 -19.79 -10.84
C ILE A 66 8.17 -18.61 -11.81
N ASN A 67 9.31 -18.12 -12.30
CA ASN A 67 9.36 -16.95 -13.18
C ASN A 67 8.55 -17.18 -14.47
N ASP A 68 8.55 -18.41 -15.01
CA ASP A 68 7.73 -18.79 -16.16
C ASP A 68 6.23 -18.84 -15.82
N ARG A 69 5.85 -19.42 -14.66
CA ARG A 69 4.45 -19.43 -14.18
C ARG A 69 3.91 -18.02 -13.92
N VAL A 70 4.72 -17.13 -13.33
CA VAL A 70 4.40 -15.73 -13.04
C VAL A 70 4.06 -14.92 -14.30
N ARG A 71 4.58 -15.30 -15.49
CA ARG A 71 4.25 -14.60 -16.75
C ARG A 71 2.75 -14.55 -17.06
N SER A 72 1.97 -15.51 -16.57
CA SER A 72 0.52 -15.55 -16.77
C SER A 72 -0.21 -14.34 -16.18
N TRP A 73 0.32 -13.73 -15.10
CA TRP A 73 -0.22 -12.52 -14.46
C TRP A 73 0.60 -11.26 -14.77
N LYS A 74 1.48 -11.31 -15.78
CA LYS A 74 2.38 -10.20 -16.11
C LYS A 74 1.62 -8.87 -16.34
N ARG A 75 0.46 -8.92 -17.01
CA ARG A 75 -0.38 -7.73 -17.25
C ARG A 75 -0.88 -7.13 -15.94
N ASP A 76 -1.48 -7.94 -15.06
CA ASP A 76 -1.98 -7.52 -13.75
C ASP A 76 -0.88 -6.80 -12.94
N ILE A 77 0.37 -7.27 -13.05
CA ILE A 77 1.54 -6.68 -12.38
C ILE A 77 1.98 -5.36 -13.06
N GLU A 78 1.99 -5.29 -14.39
CA GLU A 78 2.33 -4.07 -15.16
C GLU A 78 1.28 -2.96 -14.97
N ASP A 79 -0.01 -3.31 -14.87
CA ASP A 79 -1.12 -2.40 -14.55
C ASP A 79 -1.14 -2.00 -13.06
N GLY A 80 -0.38 -2.69 -12.20
CA GLY A 80 -0.34 -2.48 -10.75
C GLY A 80 -1.55 -3.03 -9.99
N ASN A 81 -2.38 -3.86 -10.63
CA ASN A 81 -3.49 -4.59 -10.02
C ASN A 81 -3.00 -5.78 -9.17
N ALA A 82 -1.80 -6.28 -9.45
CA ALA A 82 -1.11 -7.30 -8.66
C ALA A 82 0.33 -6.89 -8.31
N ALA A 83 0.92 -7.53 -7.30
CA ALA A 83 2.32 -7.32 -6.91
C ALA A 83 2.98 -8.58 -6.32
N LEU A 84 4.32 -8.61 -6.39
CA LEU A 84 5.22 -9.67 -5.93
C LEU A 84 6.41 -9.07 -5.15
N GLY A 85 7.17 -9.90 -4.44
CA GLY A 85 8.39 -9.46 -3.73
C GLY A 85 8.12 -8.49 -2.57
N GLU A 86 8.61 -7.24 -2.67
CA GLU A 86 8.47 -6.20 -1.64
C GLU A 86 7.14 -5.42 -1.69
N ASP A 87 6.52 -5.30 -2.88
CA ASP A 87 5.22 -4.61 -3.03
C ASP A 87 4.04 -5.57 -2.76
N ALA A 88 4.30 -6.86 -2.52
CA ALA A 88 3.28 -7.87 -2.21
C ALA A 88 2.71 -7.69 -0.78
N VAL A 89 1.39 -7.66 -0.68
CA VAL A 89 0.67 -7.66 0.60
C VAL A 89 0.43 -9.09 1.04
N ARG A 90 1.25 -9.58 1.98
CA ARG A 90 1.13 -10.94 2.54
C ARG A 90 0.11 -11.02 3.69
N PHE A 91 -1.10 -10.51 3.45
CA PHE A 91 -2.24 -10.54 4.37
C PHE A 91 -3.55 -10.46 3.56
N ILE A 92 -4.53 -11.27 3.92
CA ILE A 92 -5.89 -11.30 3.34
C ILE A 92 -6.93 -11.09 4.45
N GLY A 93 -8.06 -10.45 4.16
CA GLY A 93 -9.08 -10.17 5.17
C GLY A 93 -10.35 -9.50 4.63
N ASN A 94 -11.41 -9.55 5.43
CA ASN A 94 -12.71 -8.91 5.17
C ASN A 94 -13.12 -7.88 6.24
N GLY A 95 -12.28 -7.66 7.25
CA GLY A 95 -12.56 -6.82 8.42
C GLY A 95 -13.29 -7.53 9.57
N HIS A 96 -13.73 -8.79 9.46
CA HIS A 96 -14.16 -9.56 10.64
C HIS A 96 -12.99 -10.37 11.20
N PHE A 97 -12.27 -11.04 10.30
CA PHE A 97 -10.97 -11.64 10.55
C PHE A 97 -10.04 -11.46 9.33
N GLY A 98 -8.78 -11.82 9.51
CA GLY A 98 -7.80 -11.96 8.45
C GLY A 98 -6.90 -13.18 8.62
N VAL A 99 -6.03 -13.39 7.63
CA VAL A 99 -5.00 -14.43 7.60
C VAL A 99 -3.70 -13.82 7.07
N ASP A 100 -2.56 -14.11 7.72
CA ASP A 100 -1.24 -13.61 7.27
C ASP A 100 -0.41 -14.66 6.52
N MET A 101 0.80 -14.25 6.10
CA MET A 101 1.81 -15.05 5.42
C MET A 101 2.17 -16.41 6.05
N PHE A 102 1.91 -16.61 7.35
CA PHE A 102 2.16 -17.87 8.05
C PHE A 102 0.90 -18.73 8.19
N GLY A 103 -0.21 -18.27 7.61
CA GLY A 103 -1.54 -18.83 7.71
C GLY A 103 -2.23 -18.57 9.04
N GLU A 104 -1.70 -17.69 9.91
CA GLU A 104 -2.29 -17.48 11.24
C GLU A 104 -3.63 -16.75 11.11
N ILE A 105 -4.64 -17.15 11.89
CA ILE A 105 -5.90 -16.39 12.01
C ILE A 105 -5.70 -15.23 12.99
N TRP A 106 -6.40 -14.15 12.70
CA TRP A 106 -6.12 -12.82 13.18
C TRP A 106 -7.51 -12.12 13.31
N LEU A 107 -7.94 -11.78 14.55
CA LEU A 107 -9.37 -11.79 14.98
C LEU A 107 -9.99 -10.43 15.37
N SER A 108 -11.12 -10.45 16.11
CA SER A 108 -11.88 -9.32 16.68
C SER A 108 -12.27 -9.43 18.20
N SER A 109 -11.57 -8.71 19.11
CA SER A 109 -11.94 -8.20 20.47
C SER A 109 -12.18 -6.66 20.62
N ASN A 110 -13.15 -6.28 21.46
CA ASN A 110 -13.98 -5.08 21.24
C ASN A 110 -13.28 -3.69 21.15
N GLY A 111 -13.73 -2.85 20.22
CA GLY A 111 -13.76 -1.38 20.37
C GLY A 111 -12.86 -0.51 19.49
N SER A 112 -12.04 -1.08 18.60
CA SER A 112 -11.14 -0.32 17.72
C SER A 112 -11.73 -0.25 16.27
N ARG A 113 -10.96 -0.03 15.19
CA ARG A 113 -11.48 0.01 13.77
C ARG A 113 -10.69 -0.72 12.68
N ILE A 114 -9.49 -1.15 13.05
CA ILE A 114 -8.53 -1.94 12.30
C ILE A 114 -8.57 -3.37 12.85
N LEU A 115 -7.46 -3.85 13.42
CA LEU A 115 -7.16 -5.26 13.60
C LEU A 115 -5.77 -5.49 14.35
N SER A 116 -5.50 -5.35 15.70
CA SER A 116 -4.13 -5.45 16.38
C SER A 116 -3.48 -6.62 17.32
N VAL A 117 -3.87 -7.93 17.46
CA VAL A 117 -3.33 -9.05 18.35
C VAL A 117 -3.58 -10.52 17.80
N GLN A 118 -2.94 -11.61 18.27
CA GLN A 118 -2.94 -12.95 17.58
C GLN A 118 -3.94 -14.02 18.09
N SER A 119 -4.41 -14.92 17.21
CA SER A 119 -5.23 -16.10 17.60
C SER A 119 -4.44 -17.37 17.93
N GLY A 120 -3.27 -17.58 17.33
CA GLY A 120 -2.52 -18.82 17.38
C GLY A 120 -3.04 -19.97 16.51
N PHE A 121 -4.19 -19.86 15.85
CA PHE A 121 -4.74 -20.89 14.95
C PHE A 121 -4.21 -20.73 13.52
N TYR A 122 -4.02 -21.81 12.76
CA TYR A 122 -3.57 -21.75 11.36
C TYR A 122 -4.63 -22.24 10.35
N ALA A 123 -5.10 -21.32 9.50
CA ALA A 123 -6.11 -21.56 8.48
C ALA A 123 -5.56 -22.19 7.19
N GLN A 124 -4.30 -21.89 6.85
CA GLN A 124 -3.69 -22.43 5.63
C GLN A 124 -3.21 -23.88 5.80
N VAL A 125 -3.17 -24.59 4.68
CA VAL A 125 -2.31 -25.77 4.48
C VAL A 125 -0.97 -25.34 3.87
N ASP A 126 0.11 -26.04 4.23
CA ASP A 126 1.36 -26.00 3.49
C ASP A 126 1.57 -27.32 2.73
N VAL A 127 2.38 -27.25 1.67
CA VAL A 127 2.72 -28.38 0.80
C VAL A 127 4.21 -28.62 0.80
N SER A 128 4.58 -29.90 0.88
CA SER A 128 5.96 -30.38 0.80
C SER A 128 6.06 -31.44 -0.28
N PHE A 129 7.12 -31.40 -1.08
CA PHE A 129 7.39 -32.39 -2.12
C PHE A 129 8.23 -33.51 -1.50
N GLU A 130 7.79 -34.76 -1.60
CA GLU A 130 8.60 -35.89 -1.12
C GLU A 130 9.70 -36.24 -2.13
N ASP A 131 9.38 -36.19 -3.42
CA ASP A 131 10.23 -36.65 -4.53
C ASP A 131 11.15 -35.54 -5.13
N SER A 132 11.34 -34.41 -4.44
CA SER A 132 12.08 -33.26 -4.99
C SER A 132 13.60 -33.44 -4.98
N THR A 133 14.24 -33.25 -6.14
CA THR A 133 15.71 -33.36 -6.29
C THR A 133 16.48 -32.12 -5.83
N VAL A 134 15.80 -30.97 -5.71
CA VAL A 134 16.36 -29.67 -5.34
C VAL A 134 15.39 -28.97 -4.38
N SER A 135 15.92 -28.19 -3.43
CA SER A 135 15.12 -27.33 -2.54
C SER A 135 14.06 -26.54 -3.31
N PRO A 136 12.76 -26.68 -2.98
CA PRO A 136 11.70 -25.96 -3.65
C PRO A 136 11.87 -24.43 -3.53
N ALA A 137 11.51 -23.71 -4.58
CA ALA A 137 11.35 -22.26 -4.55
C ALA A 137 9.91 -21.89 -4.16
N GLU A 138 9.71 -20.71 -3.58
CA GLU A 138 8.38 -20.16 -3.25
C GLU A 138 8.32 -18.66 -3.58
N GLU A 139 7.19 -18.20 -4.15
CA GLU A 139 6.88 -16.78 -4.35
C GLU A 139 5.41 -16.51 -4.02
N THR A 140 5.09 -15.26 -3.64
CA THR A 140 3.73 -14.81 -3.31
C THR A 140 3.30 -13.65 -4.21
N ILE A 141 2.14 -13.80 -4.86
CA ILE A 141 1.49 -12.73 -5.63
C ILE A 141 0.21 -12.28 -4.89
N SER A 142 0.05 -10.97 -4.67
CA SER A 142 -1.19 -10.38 -4.16
C SER A 142 -1.96 -9.76 -5.32
N HIS A 143 -3.27 -10.03 -5.44
CA HIS A 143 -4.15 -9.46 -6.46
C HIS A 143 -5.18 -8.53 -5.82
N PHE A 144 -4.90 -7.23 -5.90
CA PHE A 144 -5.64 -6.15 -5.22
C PHE A 144 -7.03 -5.89 -5.83
N ASP A 145 -7.19 -6.24 -7.11
CA ASP A 145 -8.41 -6.08 -7.90
C ASP A 145 -9.52 -7.07 -7.50
N ASN A 146 -9.14 -8.30 -7.18
CA ASN A 146 -10.03 -9.44 -6.93
C ASN A 146 -10.11 -9.89 -5.47
N GLY A 147 -9.25 -9.37 -4.57
CA GLY A 147 -9.28 -9.69 -3.14
C GLY A 147 -8.31 -10.80 -2.69
N ILE A 148 -7.74 -11.52 -3.64
CA ILE A 148 -7.09 -12.83 -3.46
C ILE A 148 -5.56 -12.72 -3.40
N TRP A 149 -4.90 -13.73 -2.84
CA TRP A 149 -3.46 -13.93 -2.99
C TRP A 149 -3.13 -15.33 -3.55
N ARG A 150 -1.89 -15.53 -3.99
CA ARG A 150 -1.39 -16.78 -4.54
C ARG A 150 0.00 -17.10 -4.02
N ARG A 151 0.16 -18.25 -3.37
CA ARG A 151 1.46 -18.87 -3.08
C ARG A 151 1.79 -19.85 -4.21
N ILE A 152 2.95 -19.69 -4.84
CA ILE A 152 3.45 -20.59 -5.90
C ILE A 152 4.68 -21.28 -5.35
N LYS A 153 4.62 -22.60 -5.19
CA LYS A 153 5.73 -23.44 -4.70
C LYS A 153 6.13 -24.40 -5.82
N CYS A 154 7.38 -24.35 -6.28
CA CYS A 154 7.86 -25.17 -7.40
C CYS A 154 9.11 -25.96 -7.02
N ALA A 155 9.20 -27.19 -7.53
CA ALA A 155 10.32 -28.10 -7.39
C ALA A 155 10.68 -28.72 -8.75
N ILE A 156 11.90 -29.23 -8.87
CA ILE A 156 12.29 -30.09 -9.99
C ILE A 156 12.05 -31.54 -9.58
N VAL A 157 11.31 -32.28 -10.40
CA VAL A 157 11.02 -33.71 -10.25
C VAL A 157 11.08 -34.31 -11.66
N ASP A 158 11.86 -35.38 -11.86
CA ASP A 158 12.12 -35.99 -13.19
C ASP A 158 12.52 -34.98 -14.29
N ASP A 159 13.35 -33.99 -13.94
CA ASP A 159 13.75 -32.83 -14.75
C ASP A 159 12.61 -31.87 -15.21
N ASP A 160 11.35 -32.20 -14.91
CA ASP A 160 10.17 -31.39 -15.23
C ASP A 160 9.82 -30.38 -14.09
N CYS A 161 9.33 -29.19 -14.47
CA CYS A 161 8.94 -28.10 -13.56
C CYS A 161 7.62 -28.40 -12.82
N THR A 162 7.68 -29.14 -11.71
CA THR A 162 6.51 -29.49 -10.90
C THR A 162 6.14 -28.32 -9.97
N CYS A 163 4.91 -27.82 -10.04
CA CYS A 163 4.48 -26.63 -9.30
C CYS A 163 3.10 -26.81 -8.64
N VAL A 164 2.97 -26.31 -7.42
CA VAL A 164 1.71 -26.16 -6.70
C VAL A 164 1.34 -24.67 -6.64
N THR A 165 0.12 -24.34 -7.05
CA THR A 165 -0.43 -22.98 -6.96
C THR A 165 -1.57 -22.97 -5.95
N THR A 166 -1.35 -22.38 -4.78
CA THR A 166 -2.36 -22.21 -3.73
C THR A 166 -2.95 -20.80 -3.83
N THR A 167 -4.21 -20.68 -4.23
CA THR A 167 -4.97 -19.42 -4.22
C THR A 167 -5.86 -19.40 -2.98
N SER A 168 -5.79 -18.36 -2.16
CA SER A 168 -6.63 -18.24 -0.96
C SER A 168 -7.24 -16.85 -0.78
N TYR A 169 -8.34 -16.79 -0.04
CA TYR A 169 -9.03 -15.55 0.27
C TYR A 169 -9.93 -15.65 1.52
N VAL A 170 -10.20 -14.51 2.13
CA VAL A 170 -11.27 -14.34 3.13
C VAL A 170 -12.48 -13.74 2.41
N HIS A 171 -13.65 -14.36 2.55
CA HIS A 171 -14.83 -14.02 1.75
C HIS A 171 -15.35 -12.61 2.10
N ARG A 172 -15.69 -11.83 1.07
CA ARG A 172 -15.87 -10.37 1.19
C ARG A 172 -17.28 -9.93 1.62
N THR A 173 -18.24 -10.86 1.49
CA THR A 173 -19.69 -10.74 1.80
C THR A 173 -20.21 -11.90 2.67
N ARG A 174 -19.30 -12.72 3.21
CA ARG A 174 -19.64 -13.81 4.13
C ARG A 174 -18.62 -13.72 5.29
N PRO A 175 -19.01 -13.19 6.45
CA PRO A 175 -18.07 -12.68 7.45
C PRO A 175 -17.12 -13.77 7.99
N ASP A 176 -17.62 -15.00 8.09
CA ASP A 176 -16.96 -16.11 8.77
C ASP A 176 -16.07 -16.97 7.85
N VAL A 177 -16.05 -16.74 6.53
CA VAL A 177 -15.58 -17.73 5.54
C VAL A 177 -14.15 -17.46 5.05
N PHE A 178 -13.25 -18.44 5.23
CA PHE A 178 -11.95 -18.52 4.56
C PHE A 178 -11.93 -19.72 3.59
N ILE A 179 -11.38 -19.50 2.40
CA ILE A 179 -11.28 -20.50 1.34
C ILE A 179 -9.85 -20.53 0.80
N GLU A 180 -9.34 -21.74 0.56
CA GLU A 180 -8.05 -22.01 -0.03
C GLU A 180 -8.17 -23.12 -1.07
N GLU A 181 -7.68 -22.87 -2.28
CA GLU A 181 -7.72 -23.79 -3.41
C GLU A 181 -6.30 -24.06 -3.91
N MET A 182 -5.91 -25.33 -3.88
CA MET A 182 -4.58 -25.82 -4.21
C MET A 182 -4.64 -26.60 -5.52
N LEU A 183 -4.07 -26.02 -6.57
CA LEU A 183 -3.84 -26.69 -7.85
C LEU A 183 -2.46 -27.36 -7.83
N VAL A 184 -2.42 -28.69 -7.80
CA VAL A 184 -1.19 -29.49 -7.90
C VAL A 184 -1.04 -29.95 -9.34
N MET A 185 0.00 -29.45 -10.04
CA MET A 185 0.28 -29.83 -11.43
C MET A 185 1.43 -30.82 -11.46
N ASN A 186 1.18 -32.02 -11.99
CA ASN A 186 2.21 -33.02 -12.27
C ASN A 186 2.49 -33.09 -13.78
N PRO A 187 3.48 -32.32 -14.27
CA PRO A 187 3.94 -32.43 -15.65
C PRO A 187 4.89 -33.61 -15.89
N THR A 188 5.28 -34.41 -14.89
CA THR A 188 6.28 -35.49 -15.06
C THR A 188 5.74 -36.69 -15.85
N ARG A 189 6.58 -37.72 -16.03
CA ARG A 189 6.17 -39.02 -16.62
C ARG A 189 5.64 -40.02 -15.58
N ASN A 190 5.87 -39.77 -14.31
CA ASN A 190 5.56 -40.66 -13.19
C ASN A 190 4.43 -40.06 -12.32
N ALA A 191 3.96 -40.80 -11.32
CA ALA A 191 3.15 -40.21 -10.26
C ALA A 191 4.08 -39.51 -9.26
N ILE A 192 3.72 -38.29 -8.83
CA ILE A 192 4.44 -37.54 -7.78
C ILE A 192 3.68 -37.64 -6.46
N THR A 193 4.39 -37.59 -5.33
CA THR A 193 3.78 -37.50 -4.01
C THR A 193 4.12 -36.17 -3.33
N VAL A 194 3.07 -35.50 -2.87
CA VAL A 194 3.14 -34.28 -2.06
C VAL A 194 2.50 -34.54 -0.70
N ASN A 195 3.14 -34.09 0.37
CA ASN A 195 2.56 -34.11 1.70
C ASN A 195 1.97 -32.74 2.02
N ILE A 196 0.66 -32.70 2.27
CA ILE A 196 -0.19 -31.52 2.46
C ILE A 196 -0.67 -31.50 3.91
N ASP A 197 -0.16 -30.56 4.70
CA ASP A 197 -0.33 -30.52 6.15
C ASP A 197 -0.90 -29.18 6.64
N ARG A 198 -1.68 -29.24 7.73
CA ARG A 198 -2.15 -28.05 8.46
C ARG A 198 -1.31 -27.88 9.72
N LYS A 199 -0.65 -26.73 9.87
CA LYS A 199 0.10 -26.40 11.09
C LYS A 199 -0.82 -26.41 12.31
N ARG A 200 -0.45 -27.12 13.38
CA ARG A 200 -1.28 -27.23 14.58
C ARG A 200 -1.45 -25.88 15.30
N PRO A 201 -2.63 -25.57 15.87
CA PRO A 201 -2.84 -24.34 16.64
C PRO A 201 -1.91 -24.23 17.86
N ARG A 202 -1.48 -23.00 18.18
CA ARG A 202 -0.71 -22.65 19.38
C ARG A 202 -1.64 -22.33 20.56
N ASP A 203 -1.47 -23.09 21.64
CA ASP A 203 -1.97 -22.89 23.00
C ASP A 203 -3.48 -22.67 23.23
N ARG A 204 -4.01 -23.30 24.28
CA ARG A 204 -5.34 -23.02 24.87
C ARG A 204 -6.53 -23.07 23.90
N TRP A 205 -6.40 -23.79 22.79
CA TRP A 205 -7.53 -24.17 21.94
C TRP A 205 -8.11 -25.49 22.45
N THR A 206 -9.37 -25.47 22.86
CA THR A 206 -10.13 -26.67 23.22
C THR A 206 -10.70 -27.27 21.94
N SER A 207 -10.41 -28.52 21.62
CA SER A 207 -11.01 -29.18 20.46
C SER A 207 -12.11 -30.16 20.86
N ASN A 208 -13.17 -30.22 20.06
CA ASN A 208 -14.24 -31.21 20.15
C ASN A 208 -14.45 -31.79 18.75
N LYS A 209 -14.42 -33.12 18.64
CA LYS A 209 -14.75 -33.80 17.38
C LYS A 209 -16.27 -33.83 17.19
N SER A 210 -16.72 -33.31 16.06
CA SER A 210 -18.10 -33.45 15.61
C SER A 210 -18.37 -34.90 15.17
N GLY A 211 -19.64 -35.24 14.93
CA GLY A 211 -19.99 -36.46 14.20
C GLY A 211 -19.66 -36.37 12.70
N SER A 212 -19.42 -35.16 12.19
CA SER A 212 -18.72 -34.91 10.94
C SER A 212 -17.20 -34.89 11.17
N GLU A 213 -16.42 -35.33 10.18
CA GLU A 213 -14.97 -35.56 10.29
C GLU A 213 -14.11 -34.31 10.60
N ALA A 214 -14.71 -33.12 10.57
CA ALA A 214 -14.06 -31.86 10.90
C ALA A 214 -14.09 -31.57 12.42
N GLU A 215 -12.92 -31.29 12.98
CA GLU A 215 -12.73 -30.97 14.40
C GLU A 215 -13.05 -29.48 14.67
N VAL A 216 -13.85 -29.22 15.70
CA VAL A 216 -14.24 -27.85 16.12
C VAL A 216 -13.33 -27.39 17.24
N PHE A 217 -12.59 -26.31 16.99
CA PHE A 217 -11.69 -25.68 17.95
C PHE A 217 -12.35 -24.44 18.55
N THR A 218 -12.32 -24.27 19.87
CA THR A 218 -12.82 -23.09 20.57
C THR A 218 -11.79 -22.49 21.51
N ARG A 219 -11.77 -21.16 21.60
CA ARG A 219 -10.92 -20.39 22.53
C ARG A 219 -11.53 -19.02 22.82
N ASP A 220 -11.39 -18.57 24.06
CA ASP A 220 -11.86 -17.26 24.51
C ASP A 220 -10.80 -16.17 24.28
N PHE A 221 -11.26 -15.00 23.83
CA PHE A 221 -10.47 -13.80 23.55
C PHE A 221 -11.18 -12.57 24.14
N TYR A 222 -10.66 -12.08 25.27
CA TYR A 222 -11.17 -10.93 26.03
C TYR A 222 -12.66 -11.06 26.39
N THR A 223 -13.56 -10.45 25.61
CA THR A 223 -15.03 -10.46 25.79
C THR A 223 -15.76 -11.39 24.81
N THR A 224 -15.02 -12.16 24.00
CA THR A 224 -15.57 -13.03 22.96
C THR A 224 -15.14 -14.49 23.13
N SER A 225 -16.00 -15.42 22.73
CA SER A 225 -15.64 -16.81 22.44
C SER A 225 -15.49 -16.96 20.92
N THR A 226 -14.36 -17.47 20.46
CA THR A 226 -14.10 -17.76 19.04
C THR A 226 -14.16 -19.26 18.79
N GLY A 227 -14.89 -19.65 17.75
CA GLY A 227 -14.93 -21.01 17.22
C GLY A 227 -14.30 -21.04 15.84
N ILE A 228 -13.56 -22.12 15.53
CA ILE A 228 -12.98 -22.39 14.21
C ILE A 228 -13.23 -23.85 13.86
N ILE A 229 -13.69 -24.12 12.64
CA ILE A 229 -13.82 -25.46 12.06
C ILE A 229 -13.25 -25.39 10.64
N CYS A 230 -12.47 -26.39 10.25
CA CYS A 230 -11.78 -26.40 8.96
C CYS A 230 -11.82 -27.79 8.30
N SER A 231 -11.71 -27.81 6.98
CA SER A 231 -11.48 -29.03 6.22
C SER A 231 -10.18 -29.70 6.65
N THR A 232 -10.22 -31.03 6.74
CA THR A 232 -9.06 -31.90 6.98
C THR A 232 -8.04 -31.75 5.83
N ALA A 233 -6.75 -31.80 6.18
CA ALA A 233 -5.69 -31.94 5.20
C ALA A 233 -5.44 -33.44 4.95
N PRO A 234 -5.19 -33.90 3.71
CA PRO A 234 -5.05 -35.33 3.41
C PRO A 234 -3.73 -35.92 3.89
N GLY A 235 -2.74 -35.11 4.27
CA GLY A 235 -1.36 -35.56 4.45
C GLY A 235 -0.78 -35.97 3.10
N ARG A 236 -0.36 -37.23 2.99
CA ARG A 236 0.28 -37.79 1.80
C ARG A 236 -0.71 -37.95 0.64
N PHE A 237 -0.52 -37.17 -0.42
CA PHE A 237 -1.38 -37.12 -1.60
C PHE A 237 -0.57 -37.36 -2.88
N THR A 238 -1.04 -38.27 -3.74
CA THR A 238 -0.33 -38.69 -4.96
C THR A 238 -1.07 -38.23 -6.20
N VAL A 239 -0.38 -37.52 -7.10
CA VAL A 239 -0.94 -37.03 -8.37
C VAL A 239 -0.37 -37.82 -9.53
N LEU A 240 -1.23 -38.37 -10.39
CA LEU A 240 -0.84 -39.17 -11.56
C LEU A 240 -0.10 -38.34 -12.61
N HIS A 241 0.68 -39.01 -13.47
CA HIS A 241 1.47 -38.39 -14.53
C HIS A 241 0.63 -37.52 -15.47
N LYS A 242 1.20 -36.40 -15.94
CA LYS A 242 0.56 -35.48 -16.91
C LYS A 242 -0.87 -35.07 -16.50
N ARG A 243 -1.11 -34.84 -15.20
CA ARG A 243 -2.39 -34.38 -14.65
C ARG A 243 -2.25 -33.11 -13.82
N GLU A 244 -3.37 -32.42 -13.66
CA GLU A 244 -3.56 -31.39 -12.65
C GLU A 244 -4.73 -31.82 -11.75
N GLU A 245 -4.57 -31.72 -10.44
CA GLU A 245 -5.60 -32.07 -9.46
C GLU A 245 -5.86 -30.85 -8.56
N ILE A 246 -7.13 -30.61 -8.21
CA ILE A 246 -7.57 -29.44 -7.45
C ILE A 246 -8.11 -29.89 -6.09
N LEU A 247 -7.49 -29.41 -5.02
CA LEU A 247 -7.93 -29.63 -3.64
C LEU A 247 -8.43 -28.30 -3.05
N ARG A 248 -9.59 -28.32 -2.40
CA ARG A 248 -10.22 -27.11 -1.84
C ARG A 248 -10.48 -27.28 -0.34
N PHE A 249 -9.98 -26.34 0.43
CA PHE A 249 -10.03 -26.30 1.88
C PHE A 249 -10.83 -25.08 2.33
N THR A 250 -11.81 -25.30 3.21
CA THR A 250 -12.65 -24.24 3.79
C THR A 250 -12.39 -24.17 5.29
N CYS A 251 -12.31 -22.96 5.85
CA CYS A 251 -12.46 -22.73 7.28
C CYS A 251 -13.64 -21.79 7.53
N ILE A 252 -14.39 -22.05 8.59
CA ILE A 252 -15.36 -21.12 9.17
C ILE A 252 -14.79 -20.61 10.48
N VAL A 253 -14.85 -19.30 10.68
CA VAL A 253 -14.26 -18.55 11.80
C VAL A 253 -15.35 -17.68 12.40
N GLN A 254 -15.95 -18.12 13.51
CA GLN A 254 -17.05 -17.41 14.17
C GLN A 254 -16.64 -16.82 15.51
N GLN A 255 -17.00 -15.56 15.73
CA GLN A 255 -16.84 -14.88 17.01
C GLN A 255 -18.20 -14.50 17.59
N LYS A 256 -18.42 -14.83 18.86
CA LYS A 256 -19.63 -14.46 19.61
C LYS A 256 -19.22 -13.93 20.99
N LEU A 257 -20.15 -13.30 21.71
CA LEU A 257 -19.92 -12.94 23.11
C LEU A 257 -19.63 -14.19 23.97
N LEU A 258 -18.83 -14.01 25.03
CA LEU A 258 -18.44 -15.09 25.95
C LEU A 258 -19.64 -15.94 26.39
N LYS A 259 -19.41 -17.25 26.50
CA LYS A 259 -20.40 -18.25 26.96
C LYS A 259 -21.66 -18.37 26.08
N SER A 260 -21.66 -17.88 24.84
CA SER A 260 -22.79 -18.09 23.93
C SER A 260 -23.02 -19.60 23.67
N PRO A 261 -24.14 -20.20 24.12
CA PRO A 261 -24.37 -21.64 23.98
C PRO A 261 -24.58 -22.07 22.51
N THR A 262 -24.73 -21.10 21.60
CA THR A 262 -25.00 -21.33 20.19
C THR A 262 -23.75 -21.56 19.34
N LEU A 263 -22.55 -21.27 19.84
CA LEU A 263 -21.33 -21.20 19.02
C LEU A 263 -21.02 -22.52 18.28
N ASN A 264 -20.93 -23.63 19.01
CA ASN A 264 -20.57 -24.92 18.43
C ASN A 264 -21.62 -25.43 17.42
N LYS A 265 -22.92 -25.17 17.64
CA LYS A 265 -23.95 -25.51 16.66
C LYS A 265 -23.86 -24.61 15.42
N SER A 266 -23.87 -23.30 15.65
CA SER A 266 -23.82 -22.25 14.63
C SER A 266 -22.68 -22.44 13.63
N ILE A 267 -21.50 -22.86 14.10
CA ILE A 267 -20.33 -23.05 13.23
C ILE A 267 -20.39 -24.35 12.42
N ILE A 268 -21.00 -25.42 12.96
CA ILE A 268 -21.25 -26.67 12.22
C ILE A 268 -22.34 -26.47 11.17
N ASP A 269 -23.42 -25.77 11.52
CA ASP A 269 -24.50 -25.40 10.60
C ASP A 269 -23.94 -24.58 9.42
N GLN A 270 -23.09 -23.58 9.69
CA GLN A 270 -22.42 -22.78 8.64
C GLN A 270 -21.39 -23.56 7.82
N TYR A 271 -20.56 -24.41 8.44
CA TYR A 271 -19.61 -25.26 7.69
C TYR A 271 -20.35 -26.17 6.71
N SER A 272 -21.46 -26.75 7.15
CA SER A 272 -22.32 -27.61 6.30
C SER A 272 -22.93 -26.81 5.14
N LEU A 273 -23.43 -25.60 5.40
CA LEU A 273 -23.99 -24.71 4.37
C LEU A 273 -22.95 -24.29 3.32
N ILE A 274 -21.74 -23.90 3.74
CA ILE A 274 -20.68 -23.47 2.83
C ILE A 274 -20.11 -24.66 2.05
N HIS A 275 -19.96 -25.83 2.67
CA HIS A 275 -19.52 -27.05 1.97
C HIS A 275 -20.54 -27.54 0.94
N GLY A 276 -21.84 -27.30 1.17
CA GLY A 276 -22.92 -27.51 0.19
C GLY A 276 -23.07 -26.38 -0.85
N THR A 277 -22.32 -25.28 -0.75
CA THR A 277 -22.39 -24.16 -1.71
C THR A 277 -21.36 -24.37 -2.84
N SER A 278 -21.77 -24.15 -4.09
CA SER A 278 -20.88 -24.27 -5.26
C SER A 278 -19.67 -23.33 -5.18
N SER A 279 -18.47 -23.86 -5.43
CA SER A 279 -17.21 -23.11 -5.50
C SER A 279 -17.32 -21.88 -6.39
N ASN A 280 -17.89 -22.04 -7.59
CA ASN A 280 -18.08 -20.96 -8.57
C ASN A 280 -18.96 -19.83 -8.02
N THR A 281 -19.95 -20.14 -7.17
CA THR A 281 -20.81 -19.13 -6.54
C THR A 281 -20.02 -18.31 -5.53
N LEU A 282 -19.28 -18.97 -4.62
CA LEU A 282 -18.43 -18.32 -3.61
C LEU A 282 -17.34 -17.45 -4.26
N ASP A 283 -16.65 -18.00 -5.26
CA ASP A 283 -15.55 -17.31 -5.94
C ASP A 283 -16.04 -16.09 -6.73
N ASN A 284 -17.25 -16.15 -7.30
CA ASN A 284 -17.84 -15.02 -8.01
C ASN A 284 -18.44 -13.99 -7.04
N GLU A 285 -19.06 -14.39 -5.93
CA GLU A 285 -19.52 -13.47 -4.88
C GLU A 285 -18.36 -12.65 -4.31
N HIS A 286 -17.24 -13.30 -3.97
CA HIS A 286 -16.03 -12.63 -3.46
C HIS A 286 -15.45 -11.65 -4.49
N LYS A 287 -15.23 -12.08 -5.74
CA LYS A 287 -14.65 -11.24 -6.80
C LYS A 287 -15.56 -10.06 -7.15
N GLU A 288 -16.88 -10.27 -7.26
CA GLU A 288 -17.84 -9.20 -7.56
C GLU A 288 -17.90 -8.16 -6.44
N ALA A 289 -17.80 -8.58 -5.18
CA ALA A 289 -17.72 -7.65 -4.05
C ALA A 289 -16.43 -6.84 -4.05
N TRP A 290 -15.28 -7.44 -4.37
CA TRP A 290 -14.03 -6.68 -4.54
C TRP A 290 -14.08 -5.77 -5.77
N ARG A 291 -14.66 -6.20 -6.90
CA ARG A 291 -14.89 -5.36 -8.08
C ARG A 291 -15.78 -4.15 -7.78
N LYS A 292 -16.81 -4.30 -6.94
CA LYS A 292 -17.64 -3.19 -6.45
C LYS A 292 -16.85 -2.23 -5.55
N LEU A 293 -16.11 -2.75 -4.57
CA LEU A 293 -15.23 -1.94 -3.71
C LEU A 293 -14.16 -1.20 -4.52
N ASN A 294 -13.66 -1.83 -5.58
CA ASN A 294 -12.69 -1.31 -6.54
C ASN A 294 -13.29 -0.45 -7.66
N LYS A 295 -14.60 -0.15 -7.61
CA LYS A 295 -15.23 0.76 -8.57
C LYS A 295 -14.72 2.21 -8.39
N PRO A 296 -14.72 2.83 -7.19
CA PRO A 296 -13.93 4.03 -6.95
C PRO A 296 -12.44 3.68 -7.00
N HIS A 297 -11.73 4.20 -7.99
CA HIS A 297 -10.30 3.96 -8.17
C HIS A 297 -9.50 5.27 -8.29
N PHE A 298 -8.20 5.15 -8.04
CA PHE A 298 -7.20 6.17 -8.35
C PHE A 298 -6.08 5.50 -9.16
N TYR A 299 -5.92 5.94 -10.41
CA TYR A 299 -4.88 5.51 -11.34
C TYR A 299 -3.80 6.59 -11.45
N LEU A 300 -2.56 6.15 -11.53
CA LEU A 300 -1.38 6.98 -11.72
C LEU A 300 -0.52 6.36 -12.82
N SER A 301 0.01 7.17 -13.74
CA SER A 301 0.90 6.65 -14.78
C SER A 301 2.21 6.08 -14.18
N PRO A 302 2.69 4.93 -14.70
CA PRO A 302 3.90 4.29 -14.19
C PRO A 302 5.15 5.13 -14.48
N SER A 303 6.13 5.09 -13.57
CA SER A 303 7.43 5.75 -13.74
C SER A 303 8.57 4.75 -13.51
N LYS A 304 9.65 4.91 -14.28
CA LYS A 304 10.90 4.14 -14.15
C LYS A 304 11.94 4.82 -13.24
N ALA A 305 11.65 6.02 -12.75
CA ALA A 305 12.57 6.75 -11.87
C ALA A 305 12.63 6.09 -10.47
N PRO A 306 13.83 5.99 -9.85
CA PRO A 306 13.99 5.42 -8.52
C PRO A 306 13.25 6.27 -7.47
N ASN A 307 12.75 5.62 -6.42
CA ASN A 307 12.04 6.22 -5.28
C ASN A 307 10.73 6.97 -5.60
N VAL A 308 10.25 6.95 -6.85
CA VAL A 308 8.96 7.56 -7.24
C VAL A 308 7.78 6.63 -6.92
N LEU A 309 6.64 7.21 -6.53
CA LEU A 309 5.41 6.48 -6.21
C LEU A 309 4.92 5.63 -7.40
N ARG A 310 4.88 4.30 -7.20
CA ARG A 310 4.39 3.29 -8.14
C ARG A 310 2.88 3.05 -7.97
N PRO A 311 2.13 2.69 -9.04
CA PRO A 311 0.70 2.35 -8.95
C PRO A 311 0.44 1.15 -8.02
N SER A 312 1.31 0.14 -8.09
CA SER A 312 1.33 -1.03 -7.19
C SER A 312 1.23 -0.65 -5.71
N ARG A 313 1.93 0.41 -5.27
CA ARG A 313 1.92 0.85 -3.87
C ARG A 313 0.64 1.57 -3.46
N ILE A 314 -0.03 2.24 -4.40
CA ILE A 314 -1.34 2.86 -4.15
C ILE A 314 -2.39 1.76 -3.99
N ASN A 315 -2.43 0.81 -4.93
CA ASN A 315 -3.35 -0.32 -4.88
C ASN A 315 -3.07 -1.24 -3.68
N ALA A 316 -1.81 -1.53 -3.34
CA ALA A 316 -1.44 -2.25 -2.13
C ALA A 316 -1.91 -1.53 -0.85
N THR A 317 -1.68 -0.22 -0.74
CA THR A 317 -2.12 0.57 0.43
C THR A 317 -3.63 0.55 0.58
N ARG A 318 -4.35 0.78 -0.53
CA ARG A 318 -5.82 0.78 -0.56
C ARG A 318 -6.40 -0.61 -0.27
N TYR A 319 -5.79 -1.67 -0.81
CA TYR A 319 -6.11 -3.06 -0.48
C TYR A 319 -5.92 -3.36 1.01
N VAL A 320 -4.78 -2.98 1.60
CA VAL A 320 -4.51 -3.15 3.05
C VAL A 320 -5.59 -2.49 3.90
N VAL A 321 -5.98 -1.25 3.58
CA VAL A 321 -7.07 -0.58 4.32
C VAL A 321 -8.39 -1.36 4.17
N LEU A 322 -8.76 -1.72 2.93
CA LEU A 322 -10.03 -2.41 2.66
C LEU A 322 -10.10 -3.83 3.28
N SER A 323 -9.00 -4.58 3.32
CA SER A 323 -8.96 -5.91 3.98
C SER A 323 -9.12 -5.85 5.50
N ASN A 324 -8.89 -4.69 6.11
CA ASN A 324 -9.06 -4.47 7.55
C ASN A 324 -10.42 -3.84 7.90
N VAL A 325 -11.19 -3.32 6.94
CA VAL A 325 -12.49 -2.66 7.17
C VAL A 325 -13.64 -3.49 6.60
N LYS A 326 -14.71 -3.64 7.38
CA LYS A 326 -15.96 -4.37 7.03
C LYS A 326 -16.78 -3.66 5.95
N ALA A 327 -17.73 -4.33 5.31
CA ALA A 327 -18.63 -3.73 4.31
C ALA A 327 -20.11 -3.75 4.78
N PRO A 328 -20.55 -2.81 5.66
CA PRO A 328 -21.91 -2.77 6.23
C PRO A 328 -23.05 -2.72 5.19
N THR A 329 -22.79 -2.19 4.00
CA THR A 329 -23.73 -2.16 2.87
C THR A 329 -24.06 -3.55 2.31
N PHE A 330 -23.26 -4.58 2.64
CA PHE A 330 -23.48 -5.97 2.26
C PHE A 330 -23.53 -6.95 3.45
N GLU A 331 -23.30 -6.52 4.70
CA GLU A 331 -23.14 -7.40 5.86
C GLU A 331 -23.72 -6.80 7.16
N THR A 332 -24.41 -7.63 7.97
CA THR A 332 -25.05 -7.22 9.23
C THR A 332 -24.20 -7.46 10.48
N ASP A 333 -23.79 -6.37 11.16
CA ASP A 333 -23.43 -6.18 12.59
C ASP A 333 -22.69 -7.28 13.41
N LYS A 334 -21.74 -6.98 14.32
CA LYS A 334 -20.85 -5.81 14.61
C LYS A 334 -19.82 -6.33 15.64
N ASN A 335 -18.52 -6.38 15.34
CA ASN A 335 -17.47 -5.47 15.87
C ASN A 335 -16.92 -5.87 17.26
N TRP A 336 -15.60 -5.79 17.52
CA TRP A 336 -14.42 -5.46 16.67
C TRP A 336 -13.18 -6.16 17.26
N GLU A 337 -12.03 -6.04 16.61
CA GLU A 337 -10.55 -6.12 16.88
C GLU A 337 -9.66 -7.07 17.72
N THR A 338 -8.74 -7.83 17.14
CA THR A 338 -7.40 -7.30 16.84
C THR A 338 -6.49 -8.40 16.16
N PRO A 339 -5.70 -8.16 15.05
CA PRO A 339 -4.31 -8.64 14.59
C PRO A 339 -3.01 -7.80 14.08
N GLN A 340 -2.11 -7.30 14.96
CA GLN A 340 -0.82 -6.53 14.84
C GLN A 340 -0.49 -5.35 13.85
N LYS A 341 0.38 -5.51 12.82
CA LYS A 341 1.31 -4.41 12.35
C LYS A 341 0.92 -3.66 11.05
N MET A 342 0.35 -4.37 10.07
CA MET A 342 -0.07 -3.84 8.74
C MET A 342 -1.13 -2.73 8.82
N LEU A 343 -1.74 -2.64 9.97
CA LEU A 343 -2.83 -1.76 10.32
C LEU A 343 -2.41 -0.54 11.10
N ARG A 344 -1.17 -0.41 11.58
CA ARG A 344 -0.69 0.92 11.97
C ARG A 344 -0.76 1.85 10.75
N LEU A 345 -0.57 1.30 9.55
CA LEU A 345 -0.89 1.97 8.28
C LEU A 345 -2.40 2.20 8.12
N ALA A 346 -3.26 1.18 8.28
CA ALA A 346 -4.71 1.34 8.10
C ALA A 346 -5.37 2.31 9.10
N GLU A 347 -4.92 2.32 10.36
CA GLU A 347 -5.34 3.22 11.44
C GLU A 347 -4.88 4.65 11.16
N ILE A 348 -3.61 4.84 10.78
CA ILE A 348 -3.11 6.14 10.32
C ILE A 348 -3.92 6.63 9.12
N TRP A 349 -4.29 5.77 8.18
CA TRP A 349 -5.18 6.16 7.08
C TRP A 349 -6.58 6.52 7.55
N LEU A 350 -7.26 5.69 8.34
CA LEU A 350 -8.60 5.99 8.87
C LEU A 350 -8.62 7.30 9.68
N LEU A 351 -7.61 7.55 10.53
CA LEU A 351 -7.44 8.80 11.27
C LEU A 351 -7.13 9.99 10.36
N THR A 352 -6.36 9.78 9.28
CA THR A 352 -6.08 10.82 8.27
C THR A 352 -7.33 11.19 7.49
N LEU A 353 -8.13 10.21 7.07
CA LEU A 353 -9.39 10.41 6.35
C LEU A 353 -10.43 11.12 7.23
N GLU A 354 -10.51 10.76 8.52
CA GLU A 354 -11.38 11.44 9.49
C GLU A 354 -10.99 12.92 9.65
N LYS A 355 -9.68 13.20 9.79
CA LYS A 355 -9.14 14.57 9.84
C LYS A 355 -9.25 15.33 8.51
N LYS A 356 -9.42 14.63 7.39
CA LYS A 356 -9.74 15.18 6.05
C LYS A 356 -11.25 15.33 5.82
N GLY A 357 -12.08 15.26 6.86
CA GLY A 357 -13.52 15.50 6.80
C GLY A 357 -14.35 14.31 6.31
N CYS A 358 -13.75 13.17 5.99
CA CYS A 358 -14.46 12.02 5.44
C CYS A 358 -15.25 11.20 6.48
N ALA A 359 -15.39 11.66 7.74
CA ALA A 359 -15.97 10.92 8.86
C ALA A 359 -17.31 10.22 8.52
N LYS A 360 -18.28 10.97 7.95
CA LYS A 360 -19.60 10.44 7.50
C LYS A 360 -19.49 9.30 6.46
N ARG A 361 -18.41 9.27 5.67
CA ARG A 361 -18.13 8.18 4.72
C ARG A 361 -17.47 6.98 5.41
N LEU A 362 -16.62 7.19 6.41
CA LEU A 362 -16.01 6.09 7.19
C LEU A 362 -17.08 5.25 7.93
N GLU A 363 -18.18 5.87 8.36
CA GLU A 363 -19.34 5.19 8.96
C GLU A 363 -20.03 4.19 8.01
N GLN A 364 -19.88 4.36 6.69
CA GLN A 364 -20.38 3.44 5.66
C GLN A 364 -19.45 2.21 5.47
N GLY A 365 -18.35 2.12 6.23
CA GLY A 365 -17.36 1.07 6.13
C GLY A 365 -16.63 1.06 4.78
N ALA A 366 -16.30 -0.13 4.26
CA ALA A 366 -15.37 -0.31 3.15
C ALA A 366 -15.75 0.43 1.85
N GLU A 367 -17.03 0.65 1.55
CA GLU A 367 -17.44 1.47 0.40
C GLU A 367 -17.06 2.95 0.60
N GLY A 368 -17.52 3.56 1.70
CA GLY A 368 -17.20 4.96 1.98
C GLY A 368 -15.74 5.18 2.34
N VAL A 369 -15.02 4.17 2.84
CA VAL A 369 -13.56 4.16 2.98
C VAL A 369 -12.87 4.07 1.61
N SER A 370 -13.38 3.28 0.67
CA SER A 370 -12.87 3.24 -0.71
C SER A 370 -13.00 4.60 -1.38
N GLU A 371 -14.17 5.25 -1.26
CA GLU A 371 -14.39 6.58 -1.82
C GLU A 371 -13.59 7.66 -1.08
N ALA A 372 -13.48 7.60 0.26
CA ALA A 372 -12.65 8.52 1.04
C ALA A 372 -11.15 8.40 0.69
N LEU A 373 -10.65 7.19 0.41
CA LEU A 373 -9.29 6.99 -0.10
C LEU A 373 -9.11 7.62 -1.48
N VAL A 374 -10.09 7.47 -2.39
CA VAL A 374 -10.04 8.15 -3.70
C VAL A 374 -10.02 9.67 -3.53
N LEU A 375 -10.94 10.24 -2.74
CA LEU A 375 -10.98 11.68 -2.44
C LEU A 375 -9.65 12.19 -1.88
N SER A 376 -9.09 11.48 -0.88
CA SER A 376 -7.82 11.88 -0.26
C SER A 376 -6.59 11.70 -1.16
N LEU A 377 -6.64 10.81 -2.15
CA LEU A 377 -5.58 10.64 -3.16
C LEU A 377 -5.73 11.63 -4.32
N SER A 378 -6.96 12.02 -4.65
CA SER A 378 -7.28 12.98 -5.71
C SER A 378 -7.25 14.45 -5.25
N GLY A 379 -6.68 14.73 -4.08
CA GLY A 379 -6.66 16.07 -3.49
C GLY A 379 -8.04 16.70 -3.29
N ALA A 380 -9.11 15.90 -3.18
CA ALA A 380 -10.48 16.37 -3.29
C ALA A 380 -11.21 16.43 -1.94
N SER A 381 -12.01 17.48 -1.76
CA SER A 381 -12.90 17.68 -0.61
C SER A 381 -14.36 17.75 -1.08
N MET A 382 -15.26 17.19 -0.29
CA MET A 382 -16.70 17.37 -0.47
C MET A 382 -17.20 18.43 0.51
N GLN A 383 -17.73 19.52 -0.02
CA GLN A 383 -18.46 20.56 0.70
C GLN A 383 -19.98 20.31 0.53
N ASP A 384 -20.82 21.00 1.31
CA ASP A 384 -22.25 20.67 1.41
C ASP A 384 -23.07 20.74 0.08
N ASP A 385 -22.60 21.48 -0.93
CA ASP A 385 -23.25 21.59 -2.26
C ASP A 385 -22.27 21.43 -3.44
N HIS A 386 -21.01 21.01 -3.20
CA HIS A 386 -20.03 20.79 -4.28
C HIS A 386 -18.84 19.91 -3.88
N LEU A 387 -18.29 19.20 -4.87
CA LEU A 387 -16.95 18.62 -4.86
C LEU A 387 -15.93 19.68 -5.33
N GLU A 388 -14.78 19.76 -4.69
CA GLU A 388 -13.63 20.53 -5.16
C GLU A 388 -12.37 19.66 -5.24
N ILE A 389 -11.43 20.00 -6.12
CA ILE A 389 -10.15 19.30 -6.30
C ILE A 389 -9.00 20.29 -6.12
N ALA A 390 -8.18 20.10 -5.08
CA ALA A 390 -7.12 21.00 -4.65
C ALA A 390 -5.76 20.28 -4.59
N PHE A 391 -5.25 19.87 -5.75
CA PHE A 391 -3.83 19.52 -5.91
C PHE A 391 -2.95 20.77 -5.89
N ASP A 392 -1.69 20.63 -5.49
CA ASP A 392 -0.66 21.61 -5.85
C ASP A 392 -0.29 21.41 -7.34
N PRO A 393 -0.42 22.43 -8.21
CA PRO A 393 -0.07 22.31 -9.63
C PRO A 393 1.37 21.85 -9.89
N SER A 394 2.29 22.11 -8.95
CA SER A 394 3.69 21.68 -9.06
C SER A 394 3.90 20.19 -8.84
N GLU A 395 2.97 19.46 -8.21
CA GLU A 395 3.06 18.00 -8.04
C GLU A 395 2.54 17.21 -9.27
N LEU A 396 1.84 17.88 -10.20
CA LEU A 396 1.15 17.26 -11.34
C LEU A 396 2.08 16.92 -12.52
N HIS A 397 3.22 16.30 -12.24
CA HIS A 397 4.22 15.87 -13.22
C HIS A 397 3.83 14.63 -14.06
N ARG A 398 2.63 14.07 -13.87
CA ARG A 398 2.22 12.78 -14.44
C ARG A 398 0.73 12.72 -14.74
N PRO A 399 0.32 12.12 -15.87
CA PRO A 399 -1.07 11.74 -16.09
C PRO A 399 -1.60 10.85 -14.96
N LEU A 400 -2.80 11.15 -14.48
CA LEU A 400 -3.51 10.44 -13.41
C LEU A 400 -5.02 10.48 -13.68
N ALA A 401 -5.77 9.54 -13.14
CA ALA A 401 -7.21 9.43 -13.37
C ALA A 401 -7.94 8.84 -12.17
N PHE A 402 -9.07 9.40 -11.78
CA PHE A 402 -9.80 8.99 -10.59
C PHE A 402 -11.32 9.12 -10.77
N GLY A 403 -12.04 8.21 -10.12
CA GLY A 403 -13.49 8.14 -10.19
C GLY A 403 -14.04 6.72 -10.07
N PRO A 404 -15.36 6.54 -10.14
CA PRO A 404 -16.36 7.61 -10.07
C PRO A 404 -16.43 8.16 -8.63
N ILE A 405 -16.33 9.48 -8.48
CA ILE A 405 -16.63 10.17 -7.23
C ILE A 405 -18.13 10.51 -7.23
N TYR A 406 -18.83 10.19 -6.14
CA TYR A 406 -20.25 10.45 -6.00
C TYR A 406 -20.48 11.82 -5.37
N VAL A 407 -20.85 12.79 -6.21
CA VAL A 407 -21.17 14.18 -5.82
C VAL A 407 -22.56 14.24 -5.18
N THR A 408 -23.49 13.41 -5.66
CA THR A 408 -24.72 13.08 -4.94
C THR A 408 -24.91 11.56 -4.94
N LYS A 409 -25.96 11.06 -4.28
CA LYS A 409 -26.27 9.63 -4.22
C LYS A 409 -26.33 8.96 -5.60
N ASP A 410 -26.87 9.67 -6.58
CA ASP A 410 -27.17 9.14 -7.92
C ASP A 410 -26.37 9.86 -9.04
N ALA A 411 -25.58 10.90 -8.70
CA ALA A 411 -24.77 11.67 -9.64
C ALA A 411 -23.27 11.53 -9.37
N TYR A 412 -22.51 11.13 -10.38
CA TYR A 412 -21.07 10.89 -10.28
C TYR A 412 -20.27 11.63 -11.35
N ALA A 413 -18.98 11.83 -11.08
CA ALA A 413 -17.99 12.28 -12.05
C ALA A 413 -16.72 11.42 -12.01
N ASN A 414 -16.09 11.22 -13.16
CA ASN A 414 -14.71 10.79 -13.28
C ASN A 414 -13.89 11.98 -13.79
N VAL A 415 -12.65 12.08 -13.34
CA VAL A 415 -11.71 13.13 -13.73
C VAL A 415 -10.38 12.49 -14.07
N LYS A 416 -9.80 12.87 -15.20
CA LYS A 416 -8.39 12.64 -15.52
C LYS A 416 -7.67 13.97 -15.49
N ILE A 417 -6.40 13.95 -15.08
CA ILE A 417 -5.45 15.01 -15.38
C ILE A 417 -4.52 14.46 -16.45
N LEU A 418 -4.50 15.14 -17.59
CA LEU A 418 -3.65 14.84 -18.74
C LEU A 418 -2.69 16.00 -18.97
N ILE A 419 -1.67 15.78 -19.79
CA ILE A 419 -0.66 16.78 -20.14
C ILE A 419 -0.66 16.88 -21.68
N ASP A 420 -0.67 18.09 -22.22
CA ASP A 420 -0.64 18.34 -23.66
C ASP A 420 0.79 18.35 -24.24
N GLU A 421 0.92 18.55 -25.56
CA GLU A 421 2.20 18.54 -26.27
C GLU A 421 3.11 19.71 -25.86
N GLU A 422 2.54 20.80 -25.35
CA GLU A 422 3.24 21.94 -24.76
C GLU A 422 3.55 21.77 -23.25
N ASN A 423 3.36 20.57 -22.71
CA ASN A 423 3.59 20.20 -21.31
C ASN A 423 2.73 21.03 -20.31
N ARG A 424 1.51 21.41 -20.71
CA ARG A 424 0.51 22.05 -19.83
C ARG A 424 -0.48 20.99 -19.33
N PRO A 425 -0.79 20.96 -18.02
CA PRO A 425 -1.81 20.06 -17.50
C PRO A 425 -3.23 20.56 -17.83
N TYR A 426 -4.15 19.64 -18.13
CA TYR A 426 -5.57 19.91 -18.29
C TYR A 426 -6.42 18.79 -17.69
N PHE A 427 -7.67 19.11 -17.37
CA PHE A 427 -8.65 18.13 -16.89
C PHE A 427 -9.45 17.54 -18.06
N GLU A 428 -9.67 16.23 -18.04
CA GLU A 428 -10.66 15.54 -18.85
C GLU A 428 -11.76 15.02 -17.91
N VAL A 429 -13.01 15.46 -18.08
CA VAL A 429 -14.12 15.20 -17.15
C VAL A 429 -15.28 14.51 -17.89
N ASN A 430 -15.87 13.48 -17.29
CA ASN A 430 -17.16 12.93 -17.73
C ASN A 430 -17.96 12.37 -16.54
N GLY A 431 -19.27 12.16 -16.70
CA GLY A 431 -20.13 11.73 -15.59
C GLY A 431 -21.63 11.80 -15.88
N SER A 432 -22.42 12.03 -14.83
CA SER A 432 -23.87 12.25 -14.91
C SER A 432 -24.21 13.65 -15.45
N GLU A 433 -25.19 13.73 -16.36
CA GLU A 433 -25.53 14.97 -17.08
C GLU A 433 -26.27 16.04 -16.24
N ASN A 434 -26.60 15.71 -14.98
CA ASN A 434 -27.17 16.63 -13.99
C ASN A 434 -26.10 17.34 -13.13
N LEU A 435 -24.81 17.21 -13.48
CA LEU A 435 -23.70 17.91 -12.83
C LEU A 435 -23.16 19.04 -13.73
N PHE A 436 -22.64 20.07 -13.09
CA PHE A 436 -21.91 21.17 -13.70
C PHE A 436 -20.47 21.17 -13.19
N VAL A 437 -19.54 21.58 -14.05
CA VAL A 437 -18.11 21.70 -13.73
C VAL A 437 -17.59 23.08 -14.12
N CYS A 438 -16.69 23.63 -13.32
CA CYS A 438 -15.94 24.85 -13.62
C CYS A 438 -14.46 24.68 -13.23
N ASP A 439 -13.62 25.59 -13.74
CA ASP A 439 -12.20 25.70 -13.44
C ASP A 439 -11.93 26.44 -12.11
N ALA A 440 -10.66 26.78 -11.85
CA ALA A 440 -10.26 27.43 -10.60
C ALA A 440 -11.01 28.75 -10.35
N GLY A 441 -11.76 28.82 -9.25
CA GLY A 441 -12.62 29.95 -8.88
C GLY A 441 -13.84 30.16 -9.79
N CYS A 442 -14.16 29.21 -10.68
CA CYS A 442 -15.10 29.40 -11.80
C CYS A 442 -14.82 30.68 -12.61
N LEU A 443 -13.57 30.89 -13.03
CA LEU A 443 -13.21 31.98 -13.93
C LEU A 443 -13.97 31.88 -15.26
N ASP A 444 -14.09 30.66 -15.80
CA ASP A 444 -14.97 30.35 -16.92
C ASP A 444 -16.38 29.97 -16.42
N PRO A 445 -17.46 30.27 -17.19
CA PRO A 445 -18.82 29.89 -16.81
C PRO A 445 -18.99 28.37 -16.66
N PRO A 446 -19.66 27.86 -15.60
CA PRO A 446 -19.79 26.42 -15.40
C PRO A 446 -20.49 25.73 -16.57
N ILE A 447 -19.88 24.67 -17.09
CA ILE A 447 -20.40 23.85 -18.19
C ILE A 447 -21.12 22.61 -17.65
N GLY A 448 -22.13 22.11 -18.36
CA GLY A 448 -22.76 20.84 -18.05
C GLY A 448 -21.82 19.67 -18.35
N VAL A 449 -21.70 18.74 -17.40
CA VAL A 449 -20.99 17.46 -17.55
C VAL A 449 -21.76 16.56 -18.50
N LYS A 450 -21.07 15.68 -19.23
CA LYS A 450 -21.64 14.72 -20.18
C LYS A 450 -21.08 13.32 -19.94
N HIS A 451 -21.72 12.33 -20.56
CA HIS A 451 -21.16 10.97 -20.63
C HIS A 451 -19.89 10.90 -21.50
N GLN A 452 -19.80 11.73 -22.54
CA GLN A 452 -18.59 11.89 -23.35
C GLN A 452 -17.57 12.80 -22.63
N PRO A 453 -16.26 12.51 -22.74
CA PRO A 453 -15.19 13.35 -22.19
C PRO A 453 -15.25 14.82 -22.64
N GLN A 454 -15.03 15.73 -21.71
CA GLN A 454 -14.93 17.17 -21.93
C GLN A 454 -13.65 17.71 -21.30
N ASN A 455 -12.90 18.53 -22.04
CA ASN A 455 -11.69 19.16 -21.53
C ASN A 455 -12.02 20.44 -20.76
N VAL A 456 -11.42 20.61 -19.58
CA VAL A 456 -11.47 21.84 -18.77
C VAL A 456 -10.03 22.31 -18.52
N ALA A 457 -9.76 23.58 -18.78
CA ALA A 457 -8.43 24.16 -18.61
C ALA A 457 -8.03 24.20 -17.12
N MET A 458 -6.79 23.79 -16.80
CA MET A 458 -6.25 23.99 -15.47
C MET A 458 -5.76 25.43 -15.32
N LYS A 459 -6.26 26.16 -14.34
CA LYS A 459 -5.84 27.53 -14.02
C LYS A 459 -5.42 27.64 -12.56
N VAL A 460 -4.65 28.68 -12.25
CA VAL A 460 -4.15 28.96 -10.90
C VAL A 460 -4.44 30.41 -10.56
N THR A 461 -5.13 30.61 -9.44
CA THR A 461 -5.69 31.88 -8.96
C THR A 461 -4.78 32.56 -7.94
N LYS A 462 -5.06 33.85 -7.65
CA LYS A 462 -4.43 34.62 -6.56
C LYS A 462 -5.51 35.43 -5.83
N PRO A 463 -5.88 35.10 -4.57
CA PRO A 463 -5.38 33.99 -3.74
C PRO A 463 -5.64 32.61 -4.37
N LEU A 464 -4.92 31.59 -3.92
CA LEU A 464 -5.08 30.21 -4.41
C LEU A 464 -6.46 29.67 -4.04
N THR A 465 -7.18 29.17 -5.04
CA THR A 465 -8.41 28.38 -4.93
C THR A 465 -8.14 26.93 -5.33
N SER A 466 -9.11 26.05 -5.10
CA SER A 466 -9.13 24.71 -5.70
C SER A 466 -9.15 24.82 -7.24
N LEU A 467 -8.64 23.80 -7.93
CA LEU A 467 -8.33 23.83 -9.37
C LEU A 467 -9.53 23.46 -10.27
N LEU A 468 -10.48 22.70 -9.72
CA LEU A 468 -11.70 22.25 -10.38
C LEU A 468 -12.83 22.15 -9.35
N TYR A 469 -14.04 22.54 -9.71
CA TYR A 469 -15.25 22.42 -8.89
C TYR A 469 -16.35 21.70 -9.66
N ILE A 470 -17.07 20.77 -9.00
CA ILE A 470 -18.18 20.00 -9.59
C ILE A 470 -19.39 20.03 -8.64
N SER A 471 -20.58 20.39 -9.16
CA SER A 471 -21.80 20.55 -8.35
C SER A 471 -23.06 20.25 -9.16
N PRO A 472 -24.15 19.73 -8.55
CA PRO A 472 -25.48 19.74 -9.18
C PRO A 472 -26.06 21.15 -9.33
N ASN A 473 -25.58 22.13 -8.57
CA ASN A 473 -26.13 23.48 -8.49
C ASN A 473 -25.27 24.49 -9.27
N LYS A 474 -25.64 24.72 -10.55
CA LYS A 474 -24.95 25.70 -11.41
C LYS A 474 -24.84 27.10 -10.79
N LYS A 475 -25.87 27.55 -10.06
CA LYS A 475 -25.90 28.90 -9.46
C LYS A 475 -24.95 29.04 -8.27
N HIS A 476 -24.72 27.96 -7.51
CA HIS A 476 -23.71 27.94 -6.46
C HIS A 476 -22.30 28.10 -7.04
N LEU A 477 -21.97 27.37 -8.11
CA LEU A 477 -20.70 27.55 -8.83
C LEU A 477 -20.54 28.99 -9.37
N GLU A 478 -21.59 29.58 -9.95
CA GLU A 478 -21.57 30.97 -10.42
C GLU A 478 -21.34 32.01 -9.29
N GLN A 479 -21.67 31.67 -8.04
CA GLN A 479 -21.43 32.52 -6.87
C GLN A 479 -19.97 32.45 -6.37
N LEU A 480 -19.29 31.30 -6.48
CA LEU A 480 -17.87 31.15 -6.09
C LEU A 480 -16.97 32.17 -6.80
N ARG A 481 -17.26 32.47 -8.06
CA ARG A 481 -16.59 33.52 -8.85
C ARG A 481 -16.69 34.89 -8.16
N THR A 482 -17.88 35.29 -7.72
CA THR A 482 -18.10 36.59 -7.06
C THR A 482 -17.51 36.67 -5.65
N GLY A 483 -17.33 35.54 -4.96
CA GLY A 483 -16.59 35.48 -3.70
C GLY A 483 -15.09 35.76 -3.86
N SER A 484 -14.52 35.41 -5.03
CA SER A 484 -13.10 35.61 -5.33
C SER A 484 -12.74 37.09 -5.47
N ASP A 485 -13.56 37.86 -6.21
CA ASP A 485 -13.36 39.31 -6.42
C ASP A 485 -13.63 40.17 -5.18
N SER A 486 -14.33 39.62 -4.17
CA SER A 486 -14.80 40.36 -2.99
C SER A 486 -14.03 40.05 -1.70
N SER A 487 -12.85 39.45 -1.80
CA SER A 487 -12.01 39.02 -0.66
C SER A 487 -11.37 40.15 0.17
N GLY A 488 -11.94 41.37 0.14
CA GLY A 488 -11.57 42.50 0.99
C GLY A 488 -12.65 42.76 2.04
N ILE A 489 -12.34 42.47 3.31
CA ILE A 489 -13.19 42.87 4.45
C ILE A 489 -13.47 44.39 4.35
N PRO A 490 -14.74 44.85 4.41
CA PRO A 490 -15.08 46.27 4.23
C PRO A 490 -14.28 47.17 5.17
N THR A 491 -13.79 48.30 4.66
CA THR A 491 -12.93 49.24 5.42
C THR A 491 -13.57 49.72 6.72
N LEU A 492 -14.89 49.84 6.76
CA LEU A 492 -15.67 50.14 7.97
C LEU A 492 -15.45 49.12 9.11
N VAL A 493 -15.27 47.84 8.80
CA VAL A 493 -15.02 46.79 9.80
C VAL A 493 -13.60 46.93 10.39
N TRP A 494 -12.61 47.25 9.55
CA TRP A 494 -11.25 47.57 10.02
C TRP A 494 -11.24 48.82 10.91
N ILE A 495 -11.99 49.86 10.55
CA ILE A 495 -12.16 51.06 11.38
C ILE A 495 -12.82 50.70 12.72
N LEU A 496 -13.88 49.88 12.73
CA LEU A 496 -14.54 49.40 13.95
C LEU A 496 -13.57 48.63 14.86
N ILE A 497 -12.76 47.73 14.30
CA ILE A 497 -11.74 46.95 15.03
C ILE A 497 -10.69 47.89 15.65
N ILE A 498 -10.20 48.88 14.89
CA ILE A 498 -9.23 49.87 15.40
C ILE A 498 -9.86 50.70 16.54
N VAL A 499 -11.11 51.14 16.41
CA VAL A 499 -11.83 51.87 17.47
C VAL A 499 -11.99 51.02 18.74
N LEU A 500 -12.36 49.73 18.60
CA LEU A 500 -12.44 48.79 19.73
C LEU A 500 -11.10 48.57 20.42
N ILE A 501 -10.02 48.41 19.65
CA ILE A 501 -8.65 48.26 20.18
C ILE A 501 -8.24 49.53 20.94
N VAL A 502 -8.47 50.73 20.39
CA VAL A 502 -8.15 52.00 21.05
C VAL A 502 -8.98 52.18 22.32
N ALA A 503 -10.29 51.91 22.28
CA ALA A 503 -11.16 52.00 23.46
C ALA A 503 -10.72 51.04 24.59
N PHE A 504 -10.33 49.81 24.24
CA PHE A 504 -9.78 48.84 25.20
C PHE A 504 -8.48 49.34 25.84
N HIS A 505 -7.54 49.88 25.05
CA HIS A 505 -6.27 50.39 25.57
C HIS A 505 -6.45 51.65 26.43
N LEU A 506 -7.40 52.53 26.09
CA LEU A 506 -7.77 53.68 26.93
C LEU A 506 -8.38 53.24 28.27
N PHE A 507 -9.27 52.23 28.26
CA PHE A 507 -9.83 51.66 29.48
C PHE A 507 -8.77 50.97 30.35
N LEU A 508 -7.85 50.22 29.73
CA LEU A 508 -6.71 49.59 30.42
C LEU A 508 -5.79 50.64 31.05
N ALA A 509 -5.47 51.72 30.33
CA ALA A 509 -4.68 52.84 30.84
C ALA A 509 -5.39 53.57 31.98
N GLN A 510 -6.71 53.75 31.91
CA GLN A 510 -7.50 54.35 32.97
C GLN A 510 -7.56 53.48 34.24
N LEU A 511 -7.64 52.15 34.10
CA LEU A 511 -7.51 51.20 35.21
C LEU A 511 -6.12 51.30 35.86
N LEU A 512 -5.05 51.19 35.07
CA LEU A 512 -3.67 51.25 35.54
C LEU A 512 -3.37 52.59 36.24
N TRP A 513 -3.86 53.71 35.70
CA TRP A 513 -3.72 55.03 36.30
C TRP A 513 -4.47 55.16 37.64
N ASN A 514 -5.69 54.61 37.72
CA ASN A 514 -6.48 54.62 38.94
C ASN A 514 -5.87 53.73 40.04
N GLU A 515 -5.32 52.57 39.72
CA GLU A 515 -4.59 51.74 40.69
C GLU A 515 -3.26 52.37 41.11
N TRP A 516 -2.49 52.91 40.17
CA TRP A 516 -1.24 53.65 40.47
C TRP A 516 -1.50 54.83 41.41
N LYS A 517 -2.57 55.60 41.17
CA LYS A 517 -2.94 56.75 42.01
C LYS A 517 -3.45 56.37 43.41
N LYS A 518 -3.93 55.14 43.63
CA LYS A 518 -4.32 54.64 44.98
C LYS A 518 -3.11 54.26 45.83
N GLY A 519 -2.01 53.82 45.22
CA GLY A 519 -0.78 53.41 45.91
C GLY A 519 -0.82 52.04 46.61
N ASP A 520 -1.96 51.34 46.58
CA ASP A 520 -2.15 50.03 47.23
C ASP A 520 -1.46 48.89 46.44
N MET A 521 -0.14 48.76 46.58
CA MET A 521 0.63 47.61 46.06
C MET A 521 0.38 46.30 46.84
N THR A 522 -0.84 46.06 47.32
CA THR A 522 -1.22 44.82 47.99
C THR A 522 -1.79 43.81 46.98
N PRO A 523 -1.26 42.57 46.89
CA PRO A 523 -1.76 41.61 45.90
C PRO A 523 -3.23 41.24 46.14
N TYR A 524 -4.04 41.22 45.08
CA TYR A 524 -5.46 40.82 45.09
C TYR A 524 -5.70 39.32 45.42
N ASN A 525 -4.68 38.59 45.86
CA ASN A 525 -4.81 37.21 46.30
C ASN A 525 -5.05 37.15 47.82
N PRO A 526 -6.26 36.76 48.29
CA PRO A 526 -6.57 36.74 49.72
C PRO A 526 -5.68 35.79 50.54
N TYR A 527 -5.12 34.75 49.92
CA TYR A 527 -4.21 33.80 50.59
C TYR A 527 -2.82 34.40 50.91
N LEU A 528 -2.41 35.49 50.25
CA LEU A 528 -1.16 36.19 50.58
C LEU A 528 -1.36 37.20 51.72
N ARG A 529 -2.57 37.75 51.85
CA ARG A 529 -2.91 38.77 52.86
C ARG A 529 -2.77 38.24 54.29
N SER A 530 -3.13 36.98 54.52
CA SER A 530 -3.09 36.33 55.85
C SER A 530 -1.67 36.11 56.41
N ARG A 531 -0.67 35.86 55.55
CA ARG A 531 0.73 35.71 55.99
C ARG A 531 1.32 37.02 56.48
N TYR A 532 1.12 38.11 55.73
CA TYR A 532 1.67 39.42 56.11
C TYR A 532 1.00 40.02 57.36
N SER A 533 -0.27 39.69 57.64
CA SER A 533 -0.92 40.11 58.89
C SER A 533 -0.43 39.38 60.15
N TYR A 534 0.24 38.23 60.02
CA TYR A 534 0.64 37.42 61.19
C TYR A 534 2.04 37.77 61.72
N GLN A 535 2.90 38.46 60.95
CA GLN A 535 4.26 38.83 61.35
C GLN A 535 4.39 40.28 61.84
N ARG A 536 3.36 40.83 62.51
CA ARG A 536 3.41 42.21 63.03
C ARG A 536 2.70 42.45 64.37
N SER A 537 2.61 41.41 65.21
CA SER A 537 2.17 41.52 66.60
C SER A 537 2.95 40.53 67.47
N HIS A 538 3.95 41.05 68.19
CA HIS A 538 5.00 40.35 68.95
C HIS A 538 6.06 39.64 68.10
#